data_AF-A0A915J0C5-F1
#
_entry.id   AF-A0A915J0C5-F1
#
_cell.length_a   1.000
_cell.length_b   1.000
_cell.length_c   1.000
_cell.angle_alpha   90.00
_cell.angle_beta   90.00
_cell.angle_gamma   90.00
#
_symmetry.space_group_name_H-M   'P 1'
#
loop_
_entity.id
_entity.type
_entity.pdbx_description
1 polymer ?
#
loop_
_entity_poly.entity_id
_entity_poly.type
_entity_poly.pdbx_seq_one_letter_code
_entity_poly.pdbx_strand_id
1 'polypeptide(L)'
;LDLCSNIDQKVEALEFCVKLLSKDVEFRNEYLQALIEKNENRETILKTFNECFDTLDEKECLPIWKLALDWSLENYPEKIEEIFEAAFVRDTSISAPMKSYYLEYVCKIKSVKEMRVAFERLSNLKPNSWDFYQTYLRLEDNSPQRDEQKMRMCFEHAIFEFGSCNVDVWCDYVNFEVQKDPVLSSQVYNRALKSLSNSTLVEEFVKRNLSK
;
A
#
# COMPACT_ATOMS: atom_id res chain seq x y z
N LEU A 1 7.79 -18.17 -20.84
CA LEU A 1 7.36 -18.86 -22.07
C LEU A 1 6.88 -17.78 -23.02
N ASP A 2 7.64 -17.47 -24.06
CA ASP A 2 7.25 -16.47 -25.06
C ASP A 2 6.27 -17.12 -26.04
N LEU A 3 5.07 -17.43 -25.53
CA LEU A 3 4.00 -18.08 -26.27
C LEU A 3 3.16 -16.99 -26.93
N CYS A 4 3.29 -16.92 -28.25
CA CYS A 4 2.44 -16.21 -29.21
C CYS A 4 2.81 -14.73 -29.46
N SER A 5 3.44 -14.49 -30.61
CA SER A 5 3.59 -13.16 -31.23
C SER A 5 2.25 -12.55 -31.70
N ASN A 6 1.14 -13.28 -31.55
CA ASN A 6 -0.22 -12.84 -31.87
C ASN A 6 -1.05 -12.84 -30.58
N ILE A 7 -1.57 -11.66 -30.21
CA ILE A 7 -2.37 -11.45 -29.00
C ILE A 7 -3.62 -12.35 -28.94
N ASP A 8 -4.24 -12.66 -30.09
CA ASP A 8 -5.42 -13.54 -30.12
C ASP A 8 -5.08 -14.96 -29.70
N GLN A 9 -3.94 -15.48 -30.18
CA GLN A 9 -3.46 -16.82 -29.80
C GLN A 9 -3.03 -16.87 -28.34
N LYS A 10 -2.42 -15.77 -27.83
CA LYS A 10 -2.06 -15.64 -26.42
C LYS A 10 -3.31 -15.69 -25.53
N VAL A 11 -4.36 -14.94 -25.89
CA VAL A 11 -5.64 -14.93 -25.17
C VAL A 11 -6.29 -16.32 -25.20
N GLU A 12 -6.33 -17.00 -26.34
CA GLU A 12 -6.91 -18.35 -26.45
C GLU A 12 -6.14 -19.38 -25.60
N ALA A 13 -4.80 -19.34 -25.63
CA ALA A 13 -3.96 -20.22 -24.82
C ALA A 13 -4.15 -19.96 -23.32
N LEU A 14 -4.17 -18.69 -22.91
CA LEU A 14 -4.39 -18.30 -21.52
C LEU A 14 -5.80 -18.63 -21.06
N GLU A 15 -6.82 -18.49 -21.91
CA GLU A 15 -8.19 -18.89 -21.61
C GLU A 15 -8.27 -20.39 -21.32
N PHE A 16 -7.54 -21.22 -22.06
CA PHE A 16 -7.41 -22.64 -21.78
C PHE A 16 -6.71 -22.90 -20.43
N CYS A 17 -5.60 -22.21 -20.16
CA CYS A 17 -4.87 -22.32 -18.89
C CYS A 17 -5.73 -21.96 -17.68
N VAL A 18 -6.47 -20.84 -17.72
CA VAL A 18 -7.35 -20.44 -16.59
C VAL A 18 -8.55 -21.37 -16.42
N LYS A 19 -8.96 -22.13 -17.45
CA LYS A 19 -9.97 -23.19 -17.30
C LYS A 19 -9.39 -24.43 -16.61
N LEU A 20 -8.16 -24.81 -16.95
CA LEU A 20 -7.49 -25.99 -16.39
C LEU A 20 -6.97 -25.74 -14.96
N LEU A 21 -6.44 -24.54 -14.72
CA LEU A 21 -5.79 -24.10 -13.48
C LEU A 21 -6.57 -22.93 -12.88
N SER A 22 -7.85 -23.15 -12.60
CA SER A 22 -8.81 -22.09 -12.27
C SER A 22 -8.53 -21.27 -11.02
N LYS A 23 -7.66 -21.80 -10.13
CA LYS A 23 -7.23 -21.17 -8.88
C LYS A 23 -5.85 -20.53 -8.94
N ASP A 24 -5.16 -20.62 -10.07
CA ASP A 24 -3.81 -20.08 -10.22
C ASP A 24 -3.88 -18.57 -10.51
N VAL A 25 -3.37 -17.77 -9.59
CA VAL A 25 -3.41 -16.30 -9.68
C VAL A 25 -2.51 -15.78 -10.80
N GLU A 26 -1.38 -16.42 -11.07
CA GLU A 26 -0.43 -15.96 -12.09
C GLU A 26 -1.07 -16.07 -13.48
N PHE A 27 -1.66 -17.23 -13.82
CA PHE A 27 -2.37 -17.41 -15.09
C PHE A 27 -3.57 -16.47 -15.23
N ARG A 28 -4.30 -16.20 -14.14
CA ARG A 28 -5.43 -15.25 -14.14
C ARG A 28 -4.97 -13.82 -14.39
N ASN A 29 -3.89 -13.41 -13.75
CA ASN A 29 -3.32 -12.07 -13.93
C ASN A 29 -2.78 -11.90 -15.36
N GLU A 30 -2.05 -12.89 -15.90
CA GLU A 30 -1.58 -12.87 -17.29
C GLU A 30 -2.74 -12.84 -18.30
N TYR A 31 -3.80 -13.62 -18.04
CA TYR A 31 -5.00 -13.61 -18.87
C TYR A 31 -5.68 -12.23 -18.89
N LEU A 32 -5.88 -11.61 -17.72
CA LEU A 32 -6.42 -10.25 -17.61
C LEU A 32 -5.55 -9.23 -18.36
N GLN A 33 -4.23 -9.30 -18.22
CA GLN A 33 -3.30 -8.44 -18.97
C GLN A 33 -3.45 -8.65 -20.48
N ALA A 34 -3.55 -9.89 -20.95
CA ALA A 34 -3.74 -10.18 -22.37
C ALA A 34 -5.08 -9.65 -22.90
N LEU A 35 -6.16 -9.72 -22.12
CA LEU A 35 -7.45 -9.11 -22.49
C LEU A 35 -7.34 -7.57 -22.61
N ILE A 36 -6.62 -6.94 -21.67
CA ILE A 36 -6.37 -5.49 -21.70
C ILE A 36 -5.51 -5.11 -22.91
N GLU A 37 -4.42 -5.84 -23.19
CA GLU A 37 -3.55 -5.67 -24.35
C GLU A 37 -4.31 -5.82 -25.68
N LYS A 38 -5.26 -6.76 -25.72
CA LYS A 38 -6.15 -6.97 -26.87
C LYS A 38 -7.18 -5.85 -27.04
N ASN A 39 -7.30 -4.95 -26.06
CA ASN A 39 -8.32 -3.92 -26.00
C ASN A 39 -9.74 -4.52 -26.04
N GLU A 40 -9.94 -5.60 -25.28
CA GLU A 40 -11.26 -6.19 -25.08
C GLU A 40 -12.22 -5.19 -24.45
N ASN A 41 -13.51 -5.43 -24.65
CA ASN A 41 -14.52 -4.49 -24.19
C ASN A 41 -14.54 -4.39 -22.65
N ARG A 42 -14.91 -3.20 -22.16
CA ARG A 42 -14.93 -2.85 -20.74
C ARG A 42 -15.72 -3.84 -19.87
N GLU A 43 -16.87 -4.30 -20.36
CA GLU A 43 -17.75 -5.21 -19.62
C GLU A 43 -17.09 -6.58 -19.40
N THR A 44 -16.43 -7.11 -20.44
CA THR A 44 -15.66 -8.36 -20.34
C THR A 44 -14.53 -8.21 -19.31
N ILE A 45 -13.75 -7.13 -19.37
CA ILE A 45 -12.63 -6.93 -18.44
C ILE A 45 -13.13 -6.83 -16.98
N LEU A 46 -14.16 -6.03 -16.72
CA LEU A 46 -14.76 -5.90 -15.39
C LEU A 46 -15.32 -7.22 -14.87
N LYS A 47 -15.99 -8.00 -15.74
CA LYS A 47 -16.49 -9.32 -15.39
C LYS A 47 -15.35 -10.26 -15.00
N THR A 48 -14.27 -10.27 -15.76
CA THR A 48 -13.11 -11.12 -15.47
C THR A 48 -12.41 -10.72 -14.16
N PHE A 49 -12.33 -9.42 -13.82
CA PHE A 49 -11.85 -8.99 -12.50
C PHE A 49 -12.71 -9.55 -11.37
N ASN A 50 -14.04 -9.41 -11.47
CA ASN A 50 -14.96 -9.93 -10.45
C ASN A 50 -14.86 -11.45 -10.30
N GLU A 51 -14.77 -12.19 -11.41
CA GLU A 51 -14.55 -13.64 -11.38
C GLU A 51 -13.26 -14.02 -10.65
N CYS A 52 -12.19 -13.23 -10.82
CA CYS A 52 -10.95 -13.46 -10.09
C CYS A 52 -11.15 -13.25 -8.58
N PHE A 53 -11.79 -12.16 -8.18
CA PHE A 53 -12.04 -11.86 -6.76
C PHE A 53 -12.99 -12.86 -6.08
N ASP A 54 -13.88 -13.50 -6.84
CA ASP A 54 -14.82 -14.50 -6.31
C ASP A 54 -14.22 -15.91 -6.22
N THR A 55 -13.17 -16.22 -6.99
CA THR A 55 -12.68 -17.61 -7.15
C THR A 55 -11.29 -17.87 -6.59
N LEU A 56 -10.45 -16.85 -6.49
CA LEU A 56 -9.06 -16.96 -6.06
C LEU A 56 -8.91 -16.77 -4.56
N ASP A 57 -7.77 -17.19 -4.02
CA ASP A 57 -7.41 -16.88 -2.63
C ASP A 57 -7.22 -15.36 -2.50
N GLU A 58 -8.00 -14.75 -1.62
CA GLU A 58 -7.97 -13.31 -1.36
C GLU A 58 -6.56 -12.81 -1.04
N LYS A 59 -5.75 -13.62 -0.34
CA LYS A 59 -4.38 -13.22 0.06
C LYS A 59 -3.40 -13.13 -1.10
N GLU A 60 -3.71 -13.81 -2.19
CA GLU A 60 -2.88 -13.83 -3.40
C GLU A 60 -3.39 -12.83 -4.44
N CYS A 61 -4.58 -12.23 -4.24
CA CYS A 61 -5.22 -11.35 -5.21
C CYS A 61 -4.64 -9.93 -5.32
N LEU A 62 -3.60 -9.59 -4.54
CA LEU A 62 -3.01 -8.25 -4.56
C LEU A 62 -2.58 -7.78 -5.98
N PRO A 63 -1.93 -8.61 -6.82
CA PRO A 63 -1.57 -8.22 -8.19
C PRO A 63 -2.80 -7.88 -9.05
N ILE A 64 -3.89 -8.63 -8.88
CA ILE A 64 -5.13 -8.43 -9.64
C ILE A 64 -5.82 -7.13 -9.19
N TRP A 65 -5.83 -6.82 -7.89
CA TRP A 65 -6.32 -5.53 -7.39
C TRP A 65 -5.53 -4.35 -7.94
N LYS A 66 -4.19 -4.46 -8.00
CA LYS A 66 -3.34 -3.42 -8.59
C LYS A 66 -3.64 -3.22 -10.07
N LEU A 67 -3.74 -4.32 -10.83
CA LEU A 67 -4.11 -4.28 -12.25
C LEU A 67 -5.49 -3.67 -12.47
N ALA A 68 -6.48 -4.01 -11.62
CA ALA A 68 -7.81 -3.45 -11.68
C ALA A 68 -7.81 -1.94 -11.46
N LEU A 69 -7.03 -1.45 -10.49
CA LEU A 69 -6.87 -0.01 -10.25
C LEU A 69 -6.20 0.70 -11.42
N ASP A 70 -5.06 0.19 -11.88
CA ASP A 70 -4.30 0.79 -12.98
C ASP A 70 -5.14 0.89 -14.24
N TRP A 71 -5.85 -0.18 -14.60
CA TRP A 71 -6.75 -0.18 -15.74
C TRP A 71 -7.95 0.77 -15.54
N SER A 72 -8.53 0.80 -14.34
CA SER A 72 -9.70 1.63 -14.04
C SER A 72 -9.36 3.12 -14.01
N LEU A 73 -8.13 3.51 -13.65
CA LEU A 73 -7.72 4.92 -13.71
C LEU A 73 -7.83 5.51 -15.12
N GLU A 74 -7.57 4.70 -16.15
CA GLU A 74 -7.61 5.13 -17.55
C GLU A 74 -8.97 4.89 -18.19
N ASN A 75 -9.64 3.79 -17.82
CA ASN A 75 -10.83 3.30 -18.52
C ASN A 75 -12.14 3.44 -17.74
N TYR A 76 -12.06 3.66 -16.42
CA TYR A 76 -13.23 3.74 -15.55
C TYR A 76 -13.03 4.70 -14.35
N PRO A 77 -12.52 5.93 -14.57
CA PRO A 77 -12.10 6.84 -13.52
C PRO A 77 -13.25 7.25 -12.58
N GLU A 78 -14.49 7.23 -13.06
CA GLU A 78 -15.68 7.54 -12.27
C GLU A 78 -15.95 6.55 -11.13
N LYS A 79 -15.37 5.34 -11.18
CA LYS A 79 -15.54 4.30 -10.16
C LYS A 79 -14.30 4.03 -9.32
N ILE A 80 -13.19 4.73 -9.53
CA ILE A 80 -11.93 4.43 -8.85
C ILE A 80 -12.05 4.51 -7.32
N GLU A 81 -12.82 5.47 -6.81
CA GLU A 81 -13.09 5.61 -5.37
C GLU A 81 -13.84 4.39 -4.81
N GLU A 82 -14.84 3.88 -5.54
CA GLU A 82 -15.60 2.70 -5.13
C GLU A 82 -14.70 1.45 -5.09
N ILE A 83 -13.73 1.35 -6.02
CA ILE A 83 -12.76 0.24 -6.04
C ILE A 83 -11.84 0.31 -4.82
N PHE A 84 -11.33 1.49 -4.47
CA PHE A 84 -10.52 1.67 -3.26
C PHE A 84 -11.29 1.33 -1.98
N GLU A 85 -12.53 1.83 -1.83
CA GLU A 85 -13.37 1.51 -0.68
C GLU A 85 -13.67 0.01 -0.58
N ALA A 86 -13.92 -0.64 -1.72
CA ALA A 86 -14.11 -2.09 -1.76
C ALA A 86 -12.85 -2.88 -1.37
N ALA A 87 -11.65 -2.33 -1.58
CA ALA A 87 -10.38 -2.92 -1.19
C ALA A 87 -10.04 -2.72 0.29
N PHE A 88 -10.48 -1.61 0.91
CA PHE A 88 -10.17 -1.30 2.31
C PHE A 88 -10.82 -2.26 3.31
N VAL A 89 -11.93 -2.90 2.94
CA VAL A 89 -12.66 -3.86 3.78
C VAL A 89 -12.24 -5.31 3.58
N ARG A 90 -11.22 -5.54 2.75
CA ARG A 90 -10.65 -6.87 2.45
C ARG A 90 -9.59 -7.28 3.48
N ASP A 91 -9.08 -8.50 3.32
CA ASP A 91 -7.96 -9.02 4.11
C ASP A 91 -6.78 -8.01 4.18
N THR A 92 -6.00 -8.06 5.27
CA THR A 92 -4.90 -7.12 5.51
C THR A 92 -3.84 -7.14 4.40
N SER A 93 -3.64 -8.30 3.76
CA SER A 93 -2.77 -8.45 2.58
C SER A 93 -3.20 -7.59 1.38
N ILE A 94 -4.47 -7.21 1.30
CA ILE A 94 -5.03 -6.32 0.29
C ILE A 94 -5.18 -4.90 0.84
N SER A 95 -5.88 -4.75 1.96
CA SER A 95 -6.26 -3.43 2.47
C SER A 95 -5.07 -2.56 2.85
N ALA A 96 -4.00 -3.12 3.44
CA ALA A 96 -2.84 -2.33 3.85
C ALA A 96 -2.03 -1.76 2.67
N PRO A 97 -1.66 -2.57 1.64
CA PRO A 97 -1.09 -2.02 0.41
C PRO A 97 -2.01 -1.00 -0.28
N MET A 98 -3.32 -1.29 -0.34
CA MET A 98 -4.28 -0.44 -1.06
C MET A 98 -4.45 0.94 -0.44
N LYS A 99 -4.37 1.05 0.89
CA LYS A 99 -4.34 2.36 1.57
C LYS A 99 -3.13 3.20 1.20
N SER A 100 -1.97 2.56 1.02
CA SER A 100 -0.74 3.25 0.60
C SER A 100 -0.90 3.78 -0.82
N TYR A 101 -1.38 2.94 -1.74
CA TYR A 101 -1.71 3.33 -3.12
C TYR A 101 -2.74 4.47 -3.16
N TYR A 102 -3.75 4.43 -2.28
CA TYR A 102 -4.74 5.49 -2.22
C TYR A 102 -4.15 6.85 -1.81
N LEU A 103 -3.22 6.88 -0.84
CA LEU A 103 -2.54 8.13 -0.47
C LEU A 103 -1.75 8.70 -1.65
N GLU A 104 -1.03 7.86 -2.40
CA GLU A 104 -0.31 8.27 -3.60
C GLU A 104 -1.26 8.82 -4.67
N TYR A 105 -2.36 8.10 -4.94
CA TYR A 105 -3.40 8.52 -5.87
C TYR A 105 -4.01 9.88 -5.49
N VAL A 106 -4.46 10.04 -4.24
CA VAL A 106 -5.06 11.30 -3.76
C VAL A 106 -4.06 12.44 -3.83
N CYS A 107 -2.79 12.20 -3.46
CA CYS A 107 -1.76 13.23 -3.52
C CYS A 107 -1.47 13.65 -4.97
N LYS A 108 -1.42 12.69 -5.91
CA LYS A 108 -1.10 12.91 -7.32
C LYS A 108 -2.23 13.59 -8.09
N ILE A 109 -3.47 13.14 -7.88
CA ILE A 109 -4.62 13.54 -8.69
C ILE A 109 -5.40 14.70 -8.05
N LYS A 110 -5.44 14.77 -6.72
CA LYS A 110 -6.17 15.80 -5.99
C LYS A 110 -5.20 16.84 -5.42
N SER A 111 -4.85 16.70 -4.14
CA SER A 111 -3.98 17.65 -3.45
C SER A 111 -3.38 17.05 -2.18
N VAL A 112 -2.32 17.69 -1.68
CA VAL A 112 -1.73 17.37 -0.37
C VAL A 112 -2.76 17.53 0.75
N LYS A 113 -3.64 18.54 0.67
CA LYS A 113 -4.70 18.75 1.67
C LYS A 113 -5.67 17.56 1.70
N GLU A 114 -6.10 17.09 0.54
CA GLU A 114 -6.97 15.91 0.41
C GLU A 114 -6.25 14.64 0.90
N MET A 115 -4.94 14.51 0.62
CA MET A 115 -4.12 13.40 1.10
C MET A 115 -4.06 13.37 2.63
N ARG A 116 -3.94 14.53 3.30
CA ARG A 116 -3.99 14.64 4.77
C ARG A 116 -5.35 14.20 5.33
N VAL A 117 -6.45 14.62 4.71
CA VAL A 117 -7.81 14.18 5.10
C VAL A 117 -7.96 12.67 4.92
N ALA A 118 -7.49 12.14 3.79
CA ALA A 118 -7.48 10.70 3.52
C ALA A 118 -6.67 9.94 4.57
N PHE A 119 -5.49 10.42 4.94
CA PHE A 119 -4.66 9.82 5.99
C PHE A 119 -5.36 9.81 7.35
N GLU A 120 -5.95 10.94 7.76
CA GLU A 120 -6.69 11.00 9.03
C GLU A 120 -7.83 9.97 9.06
N ARG A 121 -8.59 9.83 7.97
CA ARG A 121 -9.63 8.79 7.84
C ARG A 121 -9.04 7.38 7.90
N LEU A 122 -8.09 7.07 7.02
CA LEU A 122 -7.55 5.71 6.85
C LEU A 122 -6.73 5.24 8.06
N SER A 123 -6.04 6.15 8.74
CA SER A 123 -5.30 5.82 9.95
C SER A 123 -6.21 5.31 11.07
N ASN A 124 -7.51 5.65 11.06
CA ASN A 124 -8.50 5.13 12.01
C ASN A 124 -9.09 3.76 11.59
N LEU A 125 -8.96 3.37 10.32
CA LEU A 125 -9.44 2.09 9.80
C LEU A 125 -8.37 1.01 9.98
N LYS A 126 -8.17 0.49 11.19
CA LYS A 126 -7.16 -0.56 11.44
C LYS A 126 -7.55 -1.91 10.79
N PRO A 127 -6.57 -2.80 10.49
CA PRO A 127 -5.12 -2.64 10.67
C PRO A 127 -4.48 -1.81 9.56
N ASN A 128 -3.40 -1.09 9.89
CA ASN A 128 -2.52 -0.47 8.91
C ASN A 128 -1.20 -1.23 8.82
N SER A 129 -0.34 -0.84 7.88
CA SER A 129 1.05 -1.30 7.81
C SER A 129 2.00 -0.16 8.15
N TRP A 130 3.24 -0.49 8.48
CA TRP A 130 4.29 0.52 8.57
C TRP A 130 4.50 1.24 7.23
N ASP A 131 4.44 0.50 6.12
CA ASP A 131 4.52 1.06 4.75
C ASP A 131 3.47 2.15 4.49
N PHE A 132 2.26 2.03 5.04
CA PHE A 132 1.22 3.06 4.91
C PHE A 132 1.65 4.38 5.56
N TYR A 133 2.23 4.32 6.77
CA TYR A 133 2.75 5.49 7.46
C TYR A 133 4.00 6.06 6.77
N GLN A 134 4.92 5.21 6.31
CA GLN A 134 6.09 5.64 5.53
C GLN A 134 5.68 6.32 4.23
N THR A 135 4.65 5.80 3.55
CA THR A 135 4.09 6.41 2.35
C THR A 135 3.59 7.82 2.62
N TYR A 136 2.82 8.01 3.69
CA TYR A 136 2.38 9.34 4.12
C TYR A 136 3.56 10.28 4.42
N LEU A 137 4.52 9.84 5.24
CA LEU A 137 5.69 10.65 5.61
C LEU A 137 6.49 11.09 4.38
N ARG A 138 6.71 10.18 3.43
CA ARG A 138 7.40 10.49 2.17
C ARG A 138 6.63 11.48 1.31
N LEU A 139 5.31 11.35 1.20
CA LEU A 139 4.48 12.29 0.43
C LEU A 139 4.46 13.68 1.08
N GLU A 140 4.35 13.73 2.41
CA GLU A 140 4.34 14.96 3.19
C GLU A 140 5.71 15.68 3.16
N ASP A 141 6.81 14.94 3.22
CA ASP A 141 8.17 15.50 3.16
C ASP A 141 8.49 16.08 1.77
N ASN A 142 8.00 15.45 0.70
CA ASN A 142 8.16 15.92 -0.68
C ASN A 142 7.16 17.02 -1.07
N SER A 143 6.20 17.35 -0.21
CA SER A 143 5.19 18.37 -0.49
C SER A 143 5.79 19.79 -0.43
N PRO A 144 5.40 20.70 -1.34
CA PRO A 144 5.76 22.12 -1.22
C PRO A 144 5.14 22.79 0.03
N GLN A 145 4.11 22.17 0.61
CA GLN A 145 3.42 22.63 1.82
C GLN A 145 3.77 21.76 3.04
N ARG A 146 4.95 21.13 3.05
CA ARG A 146 5.44 20.25 4.12
C ARG A 146 5.12 20.79 5.52
N ASP A 147 4.50 19.95 6.33
CA ASP A 147 4.04 20.26 7.68
C ASP A 147 4.64 19.28 8.70
N GLU A 148 5.61 19.76 9.47
CA GLU A 148 6.32 18.97 10.48
C GLU A 148 5.40 18.48 11.61
N GLN A 149 4.36 19.23 11.94
CA GLN A 149 3.41 18.82 12.96
C GLN A 149 2.57 17.64 12.48
N LYS A 150 2.21 17.63 11.19
CA LYS A 150 1.52 16.48 10.57
C LYS A 150 2.42 15.26 10.46
N MET A 151 3.71 15.43 10.17
CA MET A 151 4.67 14.32 10.21
C MET A 151 4.84 13.74 11.62
N ARG A 152 4.97 14.60 12.65
CA ARG A 152 4.99 14.17 14.06
C ARG A 152 3.73 13.38 14.44
N MET A 153 2.56 13.89 14.06
CA MET A 153 1.28 13.19 14.29
C MET A 153 1.26 11.81 13.63
N CYS A 154 1.78 11.69 12.42
CA CYS A 154 1.93 10.40 11.73
C CYS A 154 2.84 9.44 12.51
N PHE A 155 3.99 9.89 13.00
CA PHE A 155 4.86 9.08 13.85
C PHE A 155 4.17 8.63 15.14
N GLU A 156 3.42 9.51 15.80
CA GLU A 156 2.67 9.14 17.00
C GLU A 156 1.60 8.08 16.72
N HIS A 157 0.90 8.17 15.57
CA HIS A 157 -0.05 7.14 15.14
C HIS A 157 0.65 5.79 14.87
N ALA A 158 1.83 5.82 14.22
CA ALA A 158 2.61 4.63 13.95
C ALA A 158 3.16 3.98 15.23
N ILE A 159 3.64 4.78 16.19
CA ILE A 159 4.09 4.32 17.51
C ILE A 159 2.96 3.67 18.29
N PHE A 160 1.75 4.24 18.22
CA PHE A 160 0.60 3.67 18.89
C PHE A 160 0.30 2.25 18.41
N GLU A 161 0.45 1.97 17.10
CA GLU A 161 0.23 0.63 16.55
C GLU A 161 1.44 -0.31 16.70
N PHE A 162 2.65 0.18 16.44
CA PHE A 162 3.83 -0.67 16.24
C PHE A 162 4.98 -0.39 17.22
N GLY A 163 4.86 0.61 18.08
CA GLY A 163 5.96 1.07 18.94
C GLY A 163 6.45 0.04 19.95
N SER A 164 5.71 -1.05 20.18
CA SER A 164 6.15 -2.15 21.04
C SER A 164 6.95 -3.23 20.32
N CYS A 165 6.85 -3.33 18.99
CA CYS A 165 7.39 -4.45 18.21
C CYS A 165 8.23 -4.03 16.99
N ASN A 166 8.17 -2.76 16.58
CA ASN A 166 8.86 -2.28 15.38
C ASN A 166 9.88 -1.19 15.74
N VAL A 167 11.17 -1.54 15.64
CA VAL A 167 12.31 -0.65 15.90
C VAL A 167 12.44 0.44 14.85
N ASP A 168 12.01 0.20 13.61
CA ASP A 168 12.17 1.13 12.48
C ASP A 168 11.36 2.41 12.72
N VAL A 169 10.14 2.29 13.27
CA VAL A 169 9.29 3.45 13.60
C VAL A 169 10.02 4.43 14.53
N TRP A 170 10.70 3.91 15.55
CA TRP A 170 11.47 4.73 16.49
C TRP A 170 12.72 5.31 15.86
N CYS A 171 13.46 4.51 15.08
CA CYS A 171 14.66 4.97 14.39
C CYS A 171 14.33 6.12 13.45
N ASP A 172 13.28 5.99 12.64
CA ASP A 172 12.88 7.00 11.67
C ASP A 172 12.40 8.28 12.36
N TYR A 173 11.69 8.16 13.49
CA TYR A 173 11.25 9.35 14.24
C TYR A 173 12.42 10.08 14.93
N VAL A 174 13.36 9.34 15.53
CA VAL A 174 14.58 9.95 16.09
C VAL A 174 15.36 10.67 14.98
N ASN A 175 15.57 10.02 13.82
CA ASN A 175 16.28 10.63 12.70
C ASN A 175 15.60 11.89 12.19
N PHE A 176 14.26 11.88 12.13
CA PHE A 176 13.46 13.06 11.78
C PHE A 176 13.70 14.20 12.77
N GLU A 177 13.66 13.95 14.08
CA GLU A 177 13.81 15.00 15.09
C GLU A 177 15.26 15.47 15.28
N VAL A 178 16.27 14.63 15.05
CA VAL A 178 17.69 15.05 15.15
C VAL A 178 17.98 16.27 14.27
N GLN A 179 17.37 16.32 13.08
CA GLN A 179 17.57 17.42 12.14
C GLN A 179 16.76 18.68 12.49
N LYS A 180 15.87 18.61 13.48
CA LYS A 180 14.81 19.60 13.72
C LYS A 180 14.82 20.13 15.15
N ASP A 181 14.69 19.23 16.11
CA ASP A 181 14.67 19.51 17.54
C ASP A 181 15.45 18.42 18.30
N PRO A 182 16.73 18.66 18.63
CA PRO A 182 17.56 17.72 19.37
C PRO A 182 17.00 17.34 20.76
N VAL A 183 16.22 18.23 21.38
CA VAL A 183 15.58 17.96 22.68
C VAL A 183 14.46 16.95 22.47
N LEU A 184 13.61 17.16 21.47
CA LEU A 184 12.54 16.22 21.14
C LEU A 184 13.10 14.87 20.67
N SER A 185 14.16 14.87 19.86
CA SER A 185 14.91 13.66 19.49
C SER A 185 15.32 12.85 20.72
N SER A 186 15.92 13.51 21.72
CA SER A 186 16.31 12.86 22.97
C SER A 186 15.12 12.30 23.74
N GLN A 187 13.97 12.98 23.71
CA GLN A 187 12.73 12.49 24.33
C GLN A 187 12.18 11.26 23.60
N VAL A 188 12.14 11.27 22.27
CA VAL A 188 11.71 10.14 21.43
C VAL A 188 12.61 8.93 21.68
N TYR A 189 13.94 9.13 21.71
CA TYR A 189 14.89 8.06 22.03
C TYR A 189 14.59 7.41 23.40
N ASN A 190 14.39 8.23 24.43
CA ASN A 190 14.06 7.73 25.77
C ASN A 190 12.70 7.03 25.85
N ARG A 191 11.73 7.44 25.02
CA ARG A 191 10.43 6.75 24.91
C ARG A 191 10.61 5.37 24.27
N ALA A 192 11.38 5.26 23.21
CA ALA A 192 11.66 3.98 22.53
C ALA A 192 12.19 2.92 23.51
N LEU A 193 13.17 3.29 24.35
CA LEU A 193 13.75 2.40 25.36
C LEU A 193 12.73 1.84 26.36
N LYS A 194 11.62 2.54 26.58
CA LYS A 194 10.56 2.15 27.53
C LYS A 194 9.40 1.42 26.85
N SER A 195 9.19 1.65 25.56
CA SER A 195 8.03 1.15 24.82
C SER A 195 8.29 -0.19 24.13
N LEU A 196 9.54 -0.46 23.71
CA LEU A 196 9.90 -1.72 23.06
C LEU A 196 9.71 -2.90 24.02
N SER A 197 9.05 -3.95 23.53
CA SER A 197 8.50 -5.04 24.37
C SER A 197 9.53 -5.98 24.99
N ASN A 198 10.77 -6.01 24.49
CA ASN A 198 11.81 -6.91 24.97
C ASN A 198 13.21 -6.32 24.80
N SER A 199 14.18 -6.89 25.52
CA SER A 199 15.57 -6.43 25.52
C SER A 199 16.24 -6.53 24.15
N THR A 200 15.92 -7.55 23.35
CA THR A 200 16.49 -7.72 22.00
C THR A 200 16.15 -6.53 21.10
N LEU A 201 14.90 -6.08 21.11
CA LEU A 201 14.47 -4.90 20.34
C LEU A 201 15.14 -3.61 20.85
N VAL A 202 15.27 -3.47 22.17
CA VAL A 202 15.98 -2.32 22.78
C VAL A 202 17.45 -2.31 22.36
N GLU A 203 18.13 -3.44 22.43
CA GLU A 203 19.53 -3.58 22.01
C GLU A 203 19.72 -3.27 20.53
N GLU A 204 18.81 -3.75 19.66
CA GLU A 204 18.80 -3.39 18.24
C GLU A 204 18.66 -1.88 18.04
N PHE A 205 17.68 -1.26 18.70
CA PHE A 205 17.44 0.18 18.61
C PHE A 205 18.66 0.98 19.05
N VAL A 206 19.27 0.64 20.19
CA VAL A 206 20.48 1.29 20.71
C VAL A 206 21.62 1.15 19.70
N LYS A 207 21.87 -0.05 19.16
CA LYS A 207 22.94 -0.29 18.18
C LYS A 207 22.79 0.59 16.94
N ARG A 208 21.58 0.72 16.39
CA ARG A 208 21.31 1.52 15.18
C ARG A 208 21.48 3.03 15.38
N ASN A 209 21.31 3.52 16.61
CA ASN A 209 21.42 4.94 16.95
C ASN A 209 22.79 5.34 17.54
N LEU A 210 23.65 4.37 17.88
CA LEU A 210 25.05 4.62 18.26
C LEU A 210 26.01 4.64 17.06
N SER A 211 25.62 4.06 15.93
CA SER A 211 26.43 3.95 14.71
C SER A 211 26.33 5.15 13.76
N LYS A 212 25.83 6.30 14.24
CA LYS A 212 25.67 7.55 13.48
C LYS A 212 26.32 8.69 14.25
#